data_AF-A0A3G6MCW1-F1
#
_entry.id   AF-A0A3G6MCW1-F1
#
_cell.length_a   1.000
_cell.length_b   1.000
_cell.length_c   1.000
_cell.angle_alpha   90.00
_cell.angle_beta   90.00
_cell.angle_gamma   90.00
#
_symmetry.space_group_name_H-M   'P 1'
#
loop_
_entity.id
_entity.type
_entity.pdbx_description
1 polymer ?
#
loop_
_entity_poly.entity_id
_entity_poly.type
_entity_poly.pdbx_seq_one_letter_code
_entity_poly.pdbx_strand_id
1 'polypeptide(L)'
;MLDFYFIKDDQPTPSFPEKLGLKFAGDLDDQTFYNLQNKGIIDKNLDYYSDFRLDRMTIQKMSQNILIKDLQSDSDVKQLSQLLETAEREKSGLIAYGD
;
A
#
# COMPACT_ATOMS: atom_id res chain seq x y z
N MET A 1 5.48 12.58 -1.47
CA MET A 1 4.19 11.87 -1.49
C MET A 1 4.52 10.41 -1.71
N LEU A 2 3.83 9.48 -1.06
CA LEU A 2 4.15 8.06 -1.21
C LEU A 2 3.33 7.47 -2.34
N ASP A 3 3.97 7.24 -3.47
CA ASP A 3 3.30 6.82 -4.70
C ASP A 3 3.28 5.29 -4.81
N PHE A 4 2.09 4.73 -5.03
CA PHE A 4 1.89 3.29 -5.15
C PHE A 4 1.68 2.87 -6.60
N TYR A 5 2.26 1.72 -6.95
CA TYR A 5 2.11 1.10 -8.27
C TYR A 5 1.80 -0.39 -8.14
N PHE A 6 1.06 -0.94 -9.09
CA PHE A 6 0.79 -2.37 -9.13
C PHE A 6 2.02 -3.16 -9.59
N ILE A 7 2.36 -4.22 -8.86
CA ILE A 7 3.47 -5.12 -9.18
C ILE A 7 3.06 -6.58 -8.95
N LYS A 8 3.39 -7.49 -9.86
CA LYS A 8 3.12 -8.92 -9.65
C LYS A 8 4.11 -9.52 -8.67
N ASP A 9 3.69 -10.45 -7.81
CA ASP A 9 4.53 -11.12 -6.79
C ASP A 9 5.86 -11.68 -7.35
N ASP A 10 5.84 -12.20 -8.58
CA ASP A 10 7.00 -12.79 -9.26
C ASP A 10 7.91 -11.77 -9.96
N GLN A 11 7.46 -10.53 -10.12
CA GLN A 11 8.21 -9.47 -10.76
C GLN A 11 9.29 -8.92 -9.80
N PRO A 12 10.54 -8.75 -10.25
CA PRO A 12 11.58 -8.13 -9.43
C PRO A 12 11.22 -6.68 -9.11
N THR A 13 11.57 -6.23 -7.91
CA THR A 13 11.43 -4.83 -7.49
C THR A 13 12.32 -3.95 -8.38
N PRO A 14 11.76 -3.04 -9.19
CA PRO A 14 12.59 -2.14 -9.96
C PRO A 14 13.16 -1.04 -9.08
N SER A 15 14.34 -0.54 -9.43
CA SER A 15 14.96 0.61 -8.75
C SER A 15 14.16 1.91 -8.96
N PHE A 16 13.32 1.96 -9.99
CA PHE A 16 12.44 3.10 -10.30
C PHE A 16 11.18 2.60 -10.99
N PRO A 17 9.99 3.18 -10.72
CA PRO A 17 8.72 2.70 -11.26
C PRO A 17 8.67 2.73 -12.80
N GLU A 18 9.30 3.73 -13.40
CA GLU A 18 9.34 3.97 -14.85
C GLU A 18 10.03 2.85 -15.63
N LYS A 19 10.99 2.15 -15.01
CA LYS A 19 11.78 1.10 -15.69
C LYS A 19 10.97 -0.12 -16.10
N LEU A 20 9.87 -0.39 -15.38
CA LEU A 20 8.99 -1.53 -15.67
C LEU A 20 7.61 -1.11 -16.20
N GLY A 21 7.40 0.18 -16.47
CA GLY A 21 6.10 0.70 -16.91
C GLY A 21 4.99 0.33 -15.94
N LEU A 22 5.26 0.39 -14.63
CA LEU A 22 4.29 0.00 -13.62
C LEU A 22 3.07 0.93 -13.69
N LYS A 23 1.88 0.35 -13.53
CA LYS A 23 0.63 1.12 -13.53
C LYS A 23 0.45 1.77 -12.16
N PHE A 24 0.30 3.09 -12.15
CA PHE A 24 -0.01 3.86 -10.94
C PHE A 24 -1.31 3.36 -10.30
N ALA A 25 -1.26 3.13 -8.99
CA ALA A 25 -2.36 2.63 -8.17
C ALA A 25 -3.02 3.75 -7.36
N GLY A 26 -2.25 4.77 -6.98
CA GLY A 26 -2.66 5.92 -6.17
C GLY A 26 -1.53 6.33 -5.24
N ASP A 27 -1.83 7.20 -4.29
CA ASP A 27 -0.84 7.76 -3.37
C ASP A 27 -1.33 7.74 -1.92
N LEU A 28 -0.43 8.03 -0.98
CA LEU A 28 -0.73 8.43 0.40
C LEU A 28 0.14 9.62 0.78
N ASP A 29 -0.44 10.58 1.51
CA ASP A 29 0.34 11.62 2.18
C ASP A 29 0.95 11.11 3.50
N ASP A 30 1.90 11.87 4.03
CA ASP A 30 2.66 11.52 5.23
C ASP A 30 1.76 11.43 6.45
N GLN A 31 0.85 12.38 6.61
CA GLN A 31 -0.11 12.41 7.71
C GLN A 31 -0.99 11.16 7.73
N THR A 32 -1.53 10.76 6.58
CA THR A 32 -2.35 9.56 6.40
C THR A 32 -1.53 8.30 6.67
N PHE A 33 -0.31 8.23 6.14
CA PHE A 33 0.60 7.10 6.39
C PHE A 33 0.89 6.89 7.88
N TYR A 34 1.28 7.95 8.60
CA TYR A 34 1.56 7.86 10.03
C TYR A 34 0.31 7.56 10.86
N ASN A 35 -0.86 8.06 10.45
CA ASN A 35 -2.13 7.70 11.08
C ASN A 35 -2.42 6.20 10.91
N LEU A 36 -2.18 5.64 9.73
CA LEU A 36 -2.34 4.21 9.46
C LEU A 36 -1.36 3.34 10.26
N GLN A 37 -0.12 3.81 10.49
CA GLN A 37 0.83 3.16 11.40
C GLN A 37 0.35 3.19 12.86
N ASN A 38 -0.17 4.33 13.32
CA ASN A 38 -0.70 4.48 14.67
C ASN A 38 -1.93 3.59 14.92
N LYS A 39 -2.75 3.38 13.88
CA LYS A 39 -3.89 2.43 13.89
C LYS A 39 -3.44 0.96 13.81
N GLY A 40 -2.17 0.71 13.51
CA GLY A 40 -1.59 -0.63 13.35
C GLY A 40 -2.07 -1.33 12.08
N ILE A 41 -2.38 -0.55 11.03
CA ILE A 41 -2.72 -1.07 9.70
C ILE A 41 -1.45 -1.20 8.85
N ILE A 42 -0.62 -0.15 8.83
CA ILE A 42 0.72 -0.18 8.23
C ILE A 42 1.74 -0.58 9.31
N ASP A 43 2.71 -1.42 8.93
CA ASP A 43 3.78 -1.82 9.84
C ASP A 43 4.66 -0.62 10.22
N LYS A 44 5.01 -0.49 11.50
CA LYS A 44 5.85 0.60 12.02
C LYS A 44 7.28 0.59 11.49
N ASN A 45 7.72 -0.54 10.90
CA ASN A 45 9.04 -0.67 10.29
C ASN A 45 9.08 -0.16 8.84
N LEU A 46 7.92 0.12 8.23
CA LEU A 46 7.88 0.76 6.92
C LEU A 46 8.15 2.25 7.10
N ASP A 47 9.01 2.80 6.25
CA ASP A 47 9.39 4.20 6.26
C ASP A 47 8.72 4.93 5.09
N TYR A 48 8.15 6.10 5.37
CA TYR A 48 7.42 6.89 4.38
C TYR A 48 8.34 7.44 3.28
N TYR A 49 9.61 7.68 3.59
CA TYR A 49 10.60 8.23 2.66
C TYR A 49 11.45 7.13 1.99
N SER A 50 11.01 5.87 2.09
CA SER A 50 11.73 4.73 1.55
C SER A 50 10.82 3.90 0.65
N ASP A 51 11.44 3.29 -0.36
CA ASP A 51 10.74 2.33 -1.22
C ASP A 51 10.44 1.04 -0.45
N PHE A 52 9.21 0.53 -0.59
CA PHE A 52 8.85 -0.75 -0.02
C PHE A 52 7.78 -1.48 -0.84
N ARG A 53 7.69 -2.78 -0.63
CA ARG A 53 6.78 -3.66 -1.35
C ARG A 53 5.77 -4.30 -0.41
N LEU A 54 4.51 -4.27 -0.81
CA LEU A 54 3.41 -5.01 -0.21
C LEU A 54 3.03 -6.16 -1.14
N ASP A 55 3.43 -7.39 -0.80
CA ASP A 55 2.98 -8.56 -1.55
C ASP A 55 1.48 -8.83 -1.31
N ARG A 56 0.90 -9.74 -2.10
CA ARG A 56 -0.52 -10.07 -1.95
C ARG A 56 -0.90 -10.57 -0.56
N MET A 57 -0.01 -11.29 0.13
CA MET A 57 -0.27 -11.78 1.49
C MET A 57 -0.34 -10.63 2.49
N THR A 58 0.55 -9.64 2.34
CA THR A 58 0.58 -8.42 3.15
C THR A 58 -0.68 -7.60 2.93
N ILE A 59 -1.10 -7.43 1.66
CA ILE A 59 -2.35 -6.75 1.30
C ILE A 59 -3.55 -7.42 1.96
N GLN A 60 -3.69 -8.74 1.83
CA GLN A 60 -4.78 -9.49 2.45
C GLN A 60 -4.79 -9.33 3.98
N LYS A 61 -3.61 -9.36 4.62
CA LYS A 61 -3.49 -9.16 6.06
C LYS A 61 -3.93 -7.74 6.46
N MET A 62 -3.57 -6.71 5.69
CA MET A 62 -4.02 -5.34 5.91
C MET A 62 -5.54 -5.22 5.77
N SER A 63 -6.12 -5.76 4.70
CA SER A 63 -7.57 -5.80 4.47
C SER A 63 -8.31 -6.47 5.64
N GLN A 64 -7.80 -7.62 6.13
CA GLN A 64 -8.36 -8.30 7.29
C GLN A 64 -8.23 -7.49 8.59
N ASN A 65 -7.09 -6.83 8.81
CA ASN A 65 -6.89 -5.99 9.99
C ASN A 65 -7.87 -4.81 10.02
N ILE A 66 -8.15 -4.20 8.86
CA ILE A 66 -9.15 -3.14 8.73
C ILE A 66 -10.54 -3.65 9.16
N LEU A 67 -10.93 -4.84 8.71
CA LEU A 67 -12.20 -5.47 9.08
C LEU A 67 -12.28 -5.81 10.57
N ILE A 68 -11.23 -6.44 11.12
CA ILE A 68 -11.19 -6.88 12.52
C ILE A 68 -11.24 -5.69 13.49
N LYS A 69 -10.67 -4.56 13.10
CA LYS A 69 -10.62 -3.34 13.92
C LYS A 69 -11.84 -2.42 13.75
N ASP A 70 -12.79 -2.78 12.89
CA ASP A 70 -13.98 -1.98 12.57
C ASP A 70 -13.64 -0.56 12.04
N LEU A 71 -12.59 -0.46 11.20
CA LEU A 71 -12.07 0.82 10.69
C LEU A 71 -12.54 1.15 9.26
N GLN A 72 -13.52 0.43 8.72
CA GLN A 72 -14.00 0.61 7.34
C GLN A 72 -14.58 2.02 7.08
N SER A 73 -15.06 2.70 8.13
CA SER A 73 -15.63 4.03 8.04
C SER A 73 -14.61 5.17 8.22
N ASP A 74 -13.39 4.85 8.68
CA ASP A 74 -12.32 5.81 8.95
C ASP A 74 -11.80 6.45 7.65
N SER A 75 -11.65 7.78 7.65
CA SER A 75 -11.27 8.54 6.45
C SER A 75 -9.91 8.16 5.90
N ASP A 76 -8.93 7.96 6.78
CA ASP A 76 -7.55 7.66 6.41
C ASP A 76 -7.47 6.23 5.87
N VAL A 77 -8.29 5.34 6.43
CA VAL A 77 -8.39 3.94 5.98
C VAL A 77 -9.09 3.83 4.64
N LYS A 78 -10.05 4.68 4.31
CA LYS A 78 -10.77 4.60 3.01
C LYS A 78 -9.82 4.71 1.81
N GLN A 79 -8.84 5.60 1.86
CA GLN A 79 -7.88 5.75 0.77
C GLN A 79 -7.04 4.48 0.61
N LEU A 80 -6.50 3.95 1.71
CA LEU A 80 -5.78 2.69 1.69
C LEU A 80 -6.66 1.52 1.21
N SER A 81 -7.90 1.41 1.69
CA SER A 81 -8.83 0.35 1.30
C SER A 81 -9.06 0.32 -0.21
N GLN A 82 -9.18 1.48 -0.87
CA GLN A 82 -9.32 1.54 -2.33
C GLN A 82 -8.11 0.99 -3.08
N LEU A 83 -6.89 1.25 -2.57
CA LEU A 83 -5.65 0.69 -3.10
C LEU A 83 -5.64 -0.83 -2.94
N LEU A 84 -5.94 -1.32 -1.73
CA LEU A 84 -5.94 -2.75 -1.40
C LEU A 84 -6.99 -3.51 -2.22
N GLU A 85 -8.23 -3.03 -2.29
CA GLU A 85 -9.31 -3.65 -3.07
C GLU A 85 -8.96 -3.75 -4.56
N THR A 86 -8.33 -2.71 -5.11
CA THR A 86 -7.92 -2.73 -6.51
C THR A 86 -6.77 -3.71 -6.74
N ALA A 87 -5.77 -3.75 -5.86
CA ALA A 87 -4.67 -4.70 -5.96
C ALA A 87 -5.16 -6.16 -5.82
N GLU A 88 -6.09 -6.43 -4.91
CA GLU A 88 -6.73 -7.74 -4.76
C GLU A 88 -7.49 -8.15 -6.04
N ARG A 89 -8.26 -7.24 -6.64
CA ARG A 89 -9.00 -7.48 -7.89
C ARG A 89 -8.06 -7.77 -9.06
N GLU A 90 -6.96 -7.04 -9.17
CA GLU A 90 -5.94 -7.21 -10.21
C GLU A 90 -5.00 -8.39 -9.93
N LYS A 91 -5.15 -9.07 -8.77
CA LYS A 91 -4.26 -10.14 -8.28
C LYS A 91 -2.79 -9.71 -8.29
N SER A 92 -2.53 -8.47 -7.87
CA SER A 92 -1.20 -7.86 -7.79
C SER A 92 -0.86 -7.46 -6.36
N GLY A 93 0.44 -7.33 -6.10
CA GLY A 93 0.96 -6.57 -4.97
C GLY A 93 1.02 -5.08 -5.29
N LEU A 94 1.51 -4.31 -4.33
CA LEU A 94 1.79 -2.89 -4.45
C LEU A 94 3.28 -2.65 -4.17
N ILE A 95 3.85 -1.68 -4.86
CA ILE A 95 5.15 -1.11 -4.52
C ILE A 95 4.98 0.38 -4.30
N ALA A 96 5.52 0.85 -3.19
CA ALA A 96 5.54 2.25 -2.80
C ALA A 96 6.90 2.85 -3.15
N TYR A 97 6.90 4.08 -3.67
CA TYR A 97 8.08 4.89 -3.89
C TYR A 97 7.97 6.16 -3.05
N GLY A 98 8.90 6.32 -2.13
CA GLY A 98 9.02 7.52 -1.30
C GLY A 98 9.94 8.53 -1.98
N ASP A 99 9.55 9.81 -1.93
CA ASP A 99 10.37 10.96 -2.35
C ASP A 99 10.99 11.65 -1.12
#